data_AF-A0AAX1CKT2-F1
#
_entry.id   AF-A0AAX1CKT2-F1
#
_cell.length_a   1.000
_cell.length_b   1.000
_cell.length_c   1.000
_cell.angle_alpha   90.00
_cell.angle_beta   90.00
_cell.angle_gamma   90.00
#
_symmetry.space_group_name_H-M   'P 1'
#
loop_
_entity.id
_entity.type
_entity.pdbx_description
1 polymer ?
#
loop_
_entity_poly.entity_id
_entity_poly.type
_entity_poly.pdbx_seq_one_letter_code
_entity_poly.pdbx_strand_id
1 'polypeptide(L)' 'MMAYVSAIVTAISMATFVGIVWWACSRGRQGANNESAMLPFALPDEFGPAQQDGADQP' A
#
# COMPACT_ATOMS: atom_id res chain seq x y z
N MET A 1 16.19 34.85 -12.18
CA MET A 1 15.44 33.93 -13.05
C MET A 1 15.48 32.48 -12.53
N MET A 2 16.67 31.87 -12.39
CA MET A 2 16.80 30.45 -12.03
C MET A 2 16.17 30.05 -10.69
N ALA A 3 16.25 30.90 -9.65
CA ALA A 3 15.62 30.62 -8.35
C ALA A 3 14.10 30.48 -8.43
N TYR A 4 13.43 31.30 -9.26
CA TYR A 4 11.98 31.21 -9.46
C TYR A 4 11.59 29.93 -10.19
N VAL A 5 12.38 29.51 -11.18
CA VAL A 5 12.14 28.27 -11.92
C VAL A 5 12.24 27.07 -10.98
N SER A 6 13.29 26.98 -10.18
CA SER A 6 13.45 25.88 -9.22
C SER A 6 12.33 25.85 -8.18
N ALA A 7 11.91 27.02 -7.68
CA ALA A 7 10.79 27.13 -6.75
C ALA A 7 9.46 26.65 -7.35
N ILE A 8 9.17 27.04 -8.59
CA ILE A 8 7.96 26.61 -9.31
C ILE A 8 7.98 25.10 -9.55
N VAL A 9 9.10 24.55 -10.03
CA VAL A 9 9.23 23.10 -10.26
C VAL A 9 9.05 22.32 -8.96
N THR A 10 9.61 22.81 -7.86
CA THR A 10 9.46 22.19 -6.54
C THR A 10 8.00 22.22 -6.08
N ALA A 11 7.33 23.37 -6.23
CA ALA A 11 5.93 23.52 -5.85
C ALA A 11 5.01 22.60 -6.68
N ILE A 12 5.21 22.53 -7.99
CA ILE A 12 4.44 21.63 -8.88
C ILE A 12 4.69 20.18 -8.49
N SER A 13 5.95 19.79 -8.30
CA SER A 13 6.30 18.42 -7.90
C SER A 13 5.62 18.03 -6.59
N MET A 14 5.61 18.94 -5.60
CA MET A 14 4.96 18.72 -4.32
C MET A 14 3.44 18.62 -4.46
N ALA A 15 2.83 19.49 -5.27
CA ALA A 15 1.39 19.45 -5.55
C ALA A 15 0.99 18.14 -6.26
N THR A 16 1.79 17.69 -7.24
CA THR A 16 1.56 16.42 -7.94
C THR A 16 1.66 15.24 -6.98
N PHE A 17 2.68 15.20 -6.11
CA PHE A 17 2.83 14.15 -5.11
C PHE A 17 1.61 14.07 -4.18
N VAL A 18 1.19 15.19 -3.60
CA VAL A 18 0.00 15.26 -2.74
C VAL A 18 -1.26 14.85 -3.49
N GLY A 19 -1.39 15.26 -4.76
CA GLY A 19 -2.51 14.87 -5.62
C GLY A 19 -2.63 13.36 -5.82
N ILE A 20 -1.50 12.68 -6.06
CA ILE A 20 -1.45 11.21 -6.20
C ILE A 20 -1.83 10.52 -4.89
N VAL A 21 -1.29 10.99 -3.76
CA VAL A 21 -1.61 10.45 -2.43
C VAL A 21 -3.10 10.57 -2.13
N TRP A 22 -3.70 11.75 -2.37
CA TRP A 22 -5.15 11.92 -2.21
C TRP A 22 -5.92 10.98 -3.14
N TRP A 23 -5.55 10.92 -4.41
CA TRP A 23 -6.21 10.07 -5.39
C TRP A 23 -6.18 8.58 -5.04
N ALA A 24 -5.07 8.10 -4.46
CA ALA A 24 -4.93 6.73 -3.95
C ALA A 24 -5.76 6.48 -2.69
N CYS A 25 -5.83 7.47 -1.78
CA CYS A 25 -6.66 7.43 -0.57
C CYS A 25 -8.16 7.70 -0.82
N SER A 26 -8.56 8.05 -2.05
CA SER A 26 -9.96 8.31 -2.39
C SER A 26 -10.79 7.02 -2.36
N ARG A 27 -12.07 7.13 -1.95
CA ARG A 27 -13.03 6.01 -1.75
C ARG A 27 -13.16 5.04 -2.93
N GLY A 28 -12.82 5.45 -4.15
CA GLY A 28 -12.84 4.58 -5.34
C GLY A 28 -11.56 3.77 -5.58
N ARG A 29 -10.45 4.03 -4.87
CA ARG A 29 -9.13 3.42 -5.11
C ARG A 29 -8.41 2.94 -3.85
N GLN A 30 -8.89 3.32 -2.67
CA GLN A 30 -8.34 2.88 -1.39
C GLN A 30 -8.33 1.35 -1.24
N GLY A 31 -9.35 0.65 -1.76
CA GLY A 31 -9.45 -0.82 -1.74
C GLY A 31 -8.28 -1.48 -2.46
N ALA A 32 -8.07 -1.16 -3.75
CA ALA A 32 -7.01 -1.75 -4.56
C ALA A 32 -5.60 -1.46 -4.01
N ASN A 33 -5.39 -0.28 -3.42
CA ASN A 33 -4.14 0.06 -2.75
C ASN A 33 -3.93 -0.79 -1.48
N ASN A 34 -4.98 -0.99 -0.68
CA ASN A 34 -4.91 -1.82 0.51
C ASN A 34 -4.63 -3.28 0.13
N GLU A 35 -5.41 -3.85 -0.81
CA GLU A 35 -5.25 -5.21 -1.33
C GLU A 35 -3.84 -5.48 -1.86
N SER A 36 -3.24 -4.52 -2.58
CA SER A 36 -1.86 -4.64 -3.08
C SER A 36 -0.81 -4.59 -1.96
N ALA A 37 -1.05 -3.80 -0.91
CA ALA A 37 -0.15 -3.67 0.24
C ALA A 37 -0.12 -4.92 1.12
N MET A 38 -1.18 -5.75 1.09
CA MET A 38 -1.26 -7.01 1.84
C MET A 38 -0.64 -8.20 1.08
N LEU A 39 -0.41 -8.13 -0.24
CA LEU A 39 0.15 -9.25 -1.02
C LEU A 39 1.45 -9.86 -0.45
N PRO A 40 2.44 -9.09 0.09
CA PRO A 40 3.63 -9.67 0.71
C PRO A 40 3.42 -10.15 2.17
N PHE A 41 2.25 -9.90 2.76
CA PHE A 41 1.91 -10.24 4.15
C PHE A 41 0.69 -11.15 4.29
N ALA A 42 -0.01 -11.43 3.19
CA ALA A 42 -1.02 -12.45 3.05
C ALA A 42 -0.33 -13.82 2.97
N LEU A 43 0.50 -14.11 3.97
CA LEU A 43 0.83 -15.48 4.32
C LEU A 43 -0.48 -16.14 4.79
N PRO A 44 -0.70 -17.43 4.46
CA PRO A 44 -1.84 -18.15 5.02
C PRO A 44 -1.83 -18.00 6.54
N ASP A 45 -2.98 -17.69 7.13
CA ASP A 45 -3.10 -17.52 8.59
C ASP A 45 -2.46 -18.72 9.29
N GLU A 46 -1.28 -18.53 9.89
CA GLU A 46 -0.59 -19.55 10.71
C GLU A 46 -1.35 -19.82 12.04
N PHE A 47 -2.61 -19.39 12.13
CA PHE A 47 -3.55 -19.63 13.23
C PHE A 47 -4.96 -20.06 12.76
N GLY A 48 -5.09 -20.61 11.55
CA GLY A 48 -6.24 -21.44 11.17
C GLY A 48 -6.06 -22.90 11.64
N PRO A 49 -7.12 -23.69 11.90
CA PRO A 49 -7.04 -25.01 12.52
C PRO A 49 -6.47 -26.04 11.53
N ALA A 50 -5.15 -26.07 11.37
CA ALA A 50 -4.44 -27.00 10.50
C ALA A 50 -3.27 -27.69 11.21
N GLN A 51 -3.46 -28.08 12.49
CA GLN A 51 -2.48 -28.89 13.22
C GLN A 51 -3.07 -30.18 13.86
N GLN A 52 -4.33 -30.51 13.60
CA GLN A 52 -4.90 -31.82 13.97
C GLN A 52 -4.71 -32.83 12.84
N ASP A 53 -3.48 -33.20 12.51
CA ASP A 53 -3.27 -34.39 11.64
C ASP A 53 -1.89 -35.06 11.78
N GLY A 54 -1.19 -34.82 12.90
CA GLY A 54 0.17 -35.35 13.11
C GLY A 54 0.47 -35.93 14.50
N ALA A 55 -0.51 -35.98 15.41
CA ALA A 55 -0.31 -36.48 16.78
C ALA A 55 -0.90 -37.89 17.04
N ASP A 56 -1.57 -38.48 16.04
CA ASP A 56 -2.16 -39.82 16.11
C ASP A 56 -1.67 -40.67 14.93
N GLN A 57 -0.38 -41.03 14.93
CA GLN A 57 0.05 -42.27 14.28
C GLN A 57 0.31 -43.32 15.39
N PRO A 58 -0.29 -44.51 15.29
CA PRO A 58 -0.23 -45.56 16.32
C PRO A 58 1.16 -46.14 16.53
#